data_AF-A0A7C1NXM1-F1
#
_entry.id   AF-A0A7C1NXM1-F1
#
_cell.length_a   1.000
_cell.length_b   1.000
_cell.length_c   1.000
_cell.angle_alpha   90.00
_cell.angle_beta   90.00
_cell.angle_gamma   90.00
#
_symmetry.space_group_name_H-M   'P 1'
#
loop_
_entity.id
_entity.type
_entity.pdbx_description
1 polymer ?
#
loop_
_entity_poly.entity_id
_entity_poly.type
_entity_poly.pdbx_seq_one_letter_code
_entity_poly.pdbx_strand_id
1 'polypeptide(L)'
;MGMGRNIPGRKTLILLFFLAAGLVLSEPLSLSAPVKGPRRTLFREALLQALPPLQGHRGPLLFSIDIPDNEIVAGYINYYLAGGRRVVELNLKRSALYRRFIAARIDSLALPGELFFVPAVESTFYNRAVSRSGAVGLWQFMQNTSVHFNLLIDNWIDERR
;
A
#
# COMPACT_ATOMS: atom_id res chain seq x y z
N MET A 1 -22.24 -19.45 -24.24
CA MET A 1 -21.40 -18.27 -24.59
C MET A 1 -21.18 -17.45 -23.34
N GLY A 2 -20.07 -17.68 -22.61
CA GLY A 2 -19.73 -16.92 -21.41
C GLY A 2 -18.52 -16.04 -21.69
N MET A 3 -18.74 -14.73 -21.77
CA MET A 3 -17.67 -13.73 -21.92
C MET A 3 -16.74 -13.77 -20.71
N GLY A 4 -15.52 -14.28 -20.93
CA GLY A 4 -14.42 -14.23 -19.98
C GLY A 4 -14.02 -12.78 -19.72
N ARG A 5 -14.28 -12.30 -18.51
CA ARG A 5 -13.77 -11.02 -18.02
C ARG A 5 -12.27 -11.19 -17.73
N ASN A 6 -11.43 -10.70 -18.63
CA ASN A 6 -9.99 -10.52 -18.41
C ASN A 6 -9.78 -9.42 -17.37
N ILE A 7 -10.01 -9.74 -16.11
CA ILE A 7 -9.47 -8.98 -14.99
C ILE A 7 -8.01 -9.46 -14.90
N PRO A 8 -6.99 -8.60 -15.16
CA PRO A 8 -5.61 -8.99 -14.89
C PRO A 8 -5.55 -9.41 -13.42
N GLY A 9 -5.24 -10.69 -13.20
CA GLY A 9 -5.23 -11.26 -11.86
C GLY A 9 -4.34 -10.43 -10.96
N ARG A 10 -4.66 -10.33 -9.66
CA ARG A 10 -3.88 -9.62 -8.62
C ARG A 10 -2.35 -9.72 -8.76
N LYS A 11 -1.86 -10.79 -9.39
CA LYS A 11 -0.48 -11.08 -9.74
C LYS A 11 0.20 -10.06 -10.67
N THR A 12 -0.52 -9.44 -11.61
CA THR A 12 0.07 -8.50 -12.59
C THR A 12 0.44 -7.17 -11.95
N LEU A 13 -0.31 -6.74 -10.93
CA LEU A 13 -0.02 -5.53 -10.15
C LEU A 13 1.21 -5.69 -9.24
N ILE A 14 1.34 -6.85 -8.60
CA ILE A 14 2.48 -7.18 -7.72
C ILE A 14 3.78 -7.16 -8.56
N LEU A 15 3.77 -7.82 -9.74
CA LEU A 15 4.93 -7.81 -10.62
C LEU A 15 5.27 -6.40 -11.14
N LEU A 16 4.27 -5.57 -11.47
CA LEU A 16 4.51 -4.20 -11.95
C LEU A 16 5.06 -3.28 -10.85
N PHE A 17 4.60 -3.43 -9.60
CA PHE A 17 5.14 -2.68 -8.46
C PHE A 17 6.60 -3.04 -8.18
N PHE A 18 6.96 -4.33 -8.22
CA PHE A 18 8.33 -4.78 -8.01
C PHE A 18 9.26 -4.55 -9.22
N LEU A 19 8.75 -4.58 -10.46
CA LEU A 19 9.52 -4.21 -11.64
C LEU A 19 9.81 -2.70 -11.65
N ALA A 20 8.85 -1.87 -11.25
CA ALA A 20 9.05 -0.43 -11.08
C ALA A 20 10.01 -0.14 -9.90
N ALA A 21 9.86 -0.82 -8.76
CA ALA A 21 10.77 -0.66 -7.62
C ALA A 21 12.20 -1.15 -7.92
N GLY A 22 12.36 -2.24 -8.68
CA GLY A 22 13.66 -2.77 -9.11
C GLY A 22 14.37 -1.88 -10.13
N LEU A 23 13.63 -1.20 -11.00
CA LEU A 23 14.20 -0.22 -11.94
C LEU A 23 14.58 1.10 -11.25
N VAL A 24 13.80 1.51 -10.24
CA VAL A 24 14.02 2.73 -9.43
C VAL A 24 15.23 2.61 -8.49
N LEU A 25 15.72 1.40 -8.18
CA LEU A 25 16.91 1.19 -7.34
C LEU A 25 18.25 1.37 -8.07
N SER A 26 18.24 1.61 -9.40
CA SER A 26 19.47 1.86 -10.19
C SER A 26 19.77 3.34 -10.43
N GLU A 27 18.83 4.22 -10.14
CA GLU A 27 19.03 5.67 -10.14
C GLU A 27 19.18 6.13 -8.68
N PRO A 28 20.20 6.91 -8.31
CA PRO A 28 20.20 7.57 -7.02
C PRO A 28 18.94 8.44 -6.98
N LEU A 29 18.02 8.13 -6.08
CA LEU A 29 16.80 8.89 -5.84
C LEU A 29 17.21 10.35 -5.63
N SER A 30 17.12 11.17 -6.68
CA SER A 30 17.43 12.58 -6.62
C SER A 30 16.32 13.24 -5.81
N LEU A 31 16.52 13.28 -4.49
CA LEU A 31 15.71 14.02 -3.53
C LEU A 31 15.86 15.55 -3.72
N SER A 32 15.98 16.02 -4.95
CA SER A 32 16.02 17.43 -5.31
C SER A 32 14.62 17.95 -5.62
N ALA A 33 13.73 17.85 -4.63
CA ALA A 33 12.68 18.84 -4.46
C ALA A 33 12.25 18.80 -2.99
N PRO A 34 12.49 19.85 -2.20
CA PRO A 34 11.76 19.98 -0.96
C PRO A 34 10.30 20.18 -1.35
N VAL A 35 9.46 19.14 -1.16
CA VAL A 35 8.00 19.29 -1.19
C VAL A 35 7.63 20.20 -0.03
N LYS A 36 7.68 21.51 -0.30
CA LYS A 36 7.42 22.61 0.63
C LYS A 36 5.92 22.87 0.55
N GLY A 37 5.17 22.36 1.53
CA GLY A 37 3.74 22.62 1.62
C GLY A 37 3.19 22.33 3.01
N PRO A 38 2.20 23.10 3.49
CA PRO A 38 1.61 22.98 4.82
C PRO A 38 0.75 21.71 5.04
N ARG A 39 0.85 20.69 4.17
CA ARG A 39 -0.02 19.49 4.16
C ARG A 39 0.47 18.32 5.03
N ARG A 40 1.64 18.41 5.67
CA ARG A 40 2.28 17.27 6.35
C ARG A 40 1.66 16.90 7.70
N THR A 41 1.15 17.86 8.46
CA THR A 41 0.72 17.62 9.86
C THR A 41 -0.64 16.94 10.02
N LEU A 42 -1.41 16.78 8.94
CA LEU A 42 -2.81 16.34 9.02
C LEU A 42 -2.99 14.81 8.98
N PHE A 43 -2.06 14.09 8.35
CA PHE A 43 -2.20 12.65 8.11
C PHE A 43 -2.03 11.81 9.38
N ARG A 44 -1.01 12.12 10.19
CA ARG A 44 -0.76 11.44 11.47
C ARG A 44 -1.94 11.61 12.42
N GLU A 45 -2.46 12.83 12.55
CA GLU A 45 -3.60 13.11 13.42
C GLU A 45 -4.87 12.41 12.94
N ALA A 46 -5.13 12.39 11.62
CA ALA A 46 -6.27 11.71 11.02
C ALA A 46 -6.24 10.17 11.22
N LEU A 47 -5.07 9.54 11.21
CA LEU A 47 -4.94 8.09 11.47
C LEU A 47 -5.00 7.74 12.97
N LEU A 48 -4.58 8.67 13.84
CA LEU A 48 -4.55 8.49 15.30
C LEU A 48 -5.91 8.77 15.96
N GLN A 49 -6.68 9.73 15.44
CA GLN A 49 -8.09 9.88 15.81
C GLN A 49 -8.89 8.68 15.27
N ALA A 50 -9.83 8.18 16.07
CA ALA A 50 -10.84 7.28 15.53
C ALA A 50 -11.51 8.00 14.35
N LEU A 51 -11.48 7.40 13.17
CA LEU A 51 -12.12 7.97 11.98
C LEU A 51 -13.54 8.41 12.39
N PRO A 52 -13.90 9.70 12.28
CA PRO A 52 -15.23 10.13 12.69
C PRO A 52 -16.29 9.35 11.90
N PRO A 53 -17.47 9.08 12.49
CA PRO A 53 -18.49 8.25 11.87
C PRO A 53 -18.85 8.71 10.45
N LEU A 54 -19.17 7.73 9.61
CA LEU A 54 -19.23 7.67 8.14
C LEU A 54 -20.15 8.66 7.40
N GLN A 55 -20.30 9.91 7.84
CA GLN A 55 -21.12 10.91 7.14
C GLN A 55 -20.28 12.15 6.85
N GLY A 56 -19.71 12.19 5.63
CA GLY A 56 -19.14 13.40 5.04
C GLY A 56 -17.67 13.65 5.35
N HIS A 57 -16.76 12.89 4.74
CA HIS A 57 -15.34 13.27 4.67
C HIS A 57 -15.16 14.40 3.64
N ARG A 58 -15.37 15.66 4.07
CA ARG A 58 -14.68 16.83 3.54
C ARG A 58 -13.55 17.24 4.49
N GLY A 59 -12.74 16.25 4.90
CA GLY A 59 -11.44 16.53 5.50
C GLY A 59 -10.47 17.10 4.47
N PRO A 60 -9.36 17.72 4.89
CA PRO A 60 -8.32 18.16 3.97
C PRO A 60 -7.86 16.99 3.10
N LEU A 61 -7.61 17.25 1.81
CA LEU A 61 -7.07 16.26 0.88
C LEU A 61 -5.79 15.67 1.49
N LEU A 62 -5.89 14.40 1.90
CA LEU A 62 -4.78 13.62 2.46
C LEU A 62 -3.78 13.19 1.37
N PHE A 63 -4.13 13.42 0.10
CA PHE A 63 -3.34 13.02 -1.04
C PHE A 63 -2.31 14.11 -1.41
N SER A 64 -1.04 13.74 -1.31
CA SER A 64 0.14 14.41 -1.85
C SER A 64 0.55 13.88 -3.23
N ILE A 65 0.10 12.68 -3.62
CA ILE A 65 0.31 12.06 -4.92
C ILE A 65 -0.84 12.43 -5.85
N ASP A 66 -0.52 12.92 -7.03
CA ASP A 66 -1.51 13.20 -8.07
C ASP A 66 -2.11 11.90 -8.61
N ILE A 67 -3.45 11.84 -8.65
CA ILE A 67 -4.16 10.69 -9.21
C ILE A 67 -4.25 10.91 -10.73
N PRO A 68 -3.61 10.07 -11.55
CA PRO A 68 -3.65 10.24 -13.00
C PRO A 68 -5.04 9.93 -13.53
N ASP A 69 -5.46 10.69 -14.54
CA ASP A 69 -6.68 10.41 -15.30
C ASP A 69 -6.42 9.19 -16.20
N ASN A 70 -6.84 8.02 -15.73
CA ASN A 70 -6.54 6.74 -16.36
C ASN A 70 -7.70 5.75 -16.15
N GLU A 71 -8.15 5.11 -17.23
CA GLU A 71 -9.26 4.15 -17.21
C GLU A 71 -9.01 2.96 -16.28
N ILE A 72 -7.77 2.50 -16.14
CA ILE A 72 -7.39 1.43 -15.21
C ILE A 72 -7.64 1.88 -13.77
N VAL A 73 -7.24 3.12 -13.44
CA VAL A 73 -7.46 3.70 -12.10
C VAL A 73 -8.95 3.85 -11.83
N ALA A 74 -9.72 4.39 -12.80
CA ALA A 74 -11.17 4.49 -12.71
C ALA A 74 -11.83 3.11 -12.49
N GLY A 75 -11.34 2.06 -13.18
CA GLY A 75 -11.78 0.68 -12.98
C GLY A 75 -11.56 0.18 -11.56
N TYR A 76 -10.40 0.45 -10.95
CA TYR A 76 -10.14 0.09 -9.55
C TYR A 76 -10.99 0.89 -8.57
N ILE A 77 -11.18 2.19 -8.81
CA ILE A 77 -12.10 3.03 -8.00
C ILE A 77 -13.49 2.40 -8.01
N ASN A 78 -14.02 2.08 -9.19
CA ASN A 78 -15.34 1.45 -9.33
C ASN A 78 -15.40 0.08 -8.67
N TYR A 79 -14.36 -0.75 -8.79
CA TYR A 79 -14.29 -2.05 -8.10
C TYR A 79 -14.43 -1.90 -6.58
N TYR A 80 -13.65 -0.99 -5.98
CA TYR A 80 -13.67 -0.78 -4.54
C TYR A 80 -14.98 -0.14 -4.05
N LEU A 81 -15.59 0.76 -4.83
CA LEU A 81 -16.86 1.40 -4.50
C LEU A 81 -18.08 0.50 -4.69
N ALA A 82 -18.15 -0.26 -5.80
CA ALA A 82 -19.34 -1.01 -6.17
C ALA A 82 -19.45 -2.38 -5.46
N GLY A 83 -18.34 -3.09 -5.26
CA GLY A 83 -18.33 -4.44 -4.70
C GLY A 83 -17.25 -4.70 -3.65
N GLY A 84 -16.32 -3.76 -3.46
CA GLY A 84 -15.15 -3.92 -2.60
C GLY A 84 -15.41 -3.75 -1.10
N ARG A 85 -16.64 -3.45 -0.67
CA ARG A 85 -16.95 -3.14 0.75
C ARG A 85 -16.38 -4.16 1.73
N ARG A 86 -16.59 -5.46 1.48
CA ARG A 86 -16.07 -6.54 2.35
C ARG A 86 -14.54 -6.53 2.42
N VAL A 87 -13.87 -6.23 1.31
CA VAL A 87 -12.40 -6.14 1.25
C VAL A 87 -11.91 -4.92 2.02
N VAL A 88 -12.59 -3.78 1.88
CA VAL A 88 -12.26 -2.55 2.61
C VAL A 88 -12.46 -2.74 4.12
N GLU A 89 -13.59 -3.32 4.55
CA GLU A 89 -13.85 -3.62 5.96
C GLU A 89 -12.80 -4.57 6.55
N LEU A 90 -12.41 -5.61 5.80
CA LEU A 90 -11.37 -6.53 6.22
C LEU A 90 -10.01 -5.84 6.35
N ASN A 91 -9.67 -4.96 5.40
CA ASN A 91 -8.46 -4.12 5.46
C ASN A 91 -8.45 -3.25 6.71
N LEU A 92 -9.53 -2.50 6.96
CA LEU A 92 -9.64 -1.64 8.14
C LEU A 92 -9.45 -2.45 9.43
N LYS A 93 -10.14 -3.59 9.56
CA LYS A 93 -10.03 -4.46 10.72
C LYS A 93 -8.59 -4.96 10.95
N ARG A 94 -7.92 -5.44 9.90
CA ARG A 94 -6.55 -5.98 10.00
C ARG A 94 -5.49 -4.90 10.18
N SER A 95 -5.69 -3.73 9.59
CA SER A 95 -4.78 -2.59 9.72
C SER A 95 -4.68 -2.06 11.15
N ALA A 96 -5.69 -2.33 12.00
CA ALA A 96 -5.75 -1.81 13.36
C ALA A 96 -4.49 -2.08 14.19
N LEU A 97 -3.84 -3.25 13.99
CA LEU A 97 -2.62 -3.63 14.68
C LEU A 97 -1.39 -2.81 14.22
N TYR A 98 -1.33 -2.46 12.94
CA TYR A 98 -0.14 -1.88 12.31
C TYR A 98 -0.23 -0.37 12.08
N ARG A 99 -1.44 0.19 12.03
CA ARG A 99 -1.70 1.55 11.55
C ARG A 99 -0.94 2.64 12.29
N ARG A 100 -0.79 2.52 13.61
CA ARG A 100 -0.05 3.50 14.41
C ARG A 100 1.45 3.47 14.08
N PHE A 101 2.02 2.27 14.00
CA PHE A 101 3.43 2.08 13.70
C PHE A 101 3.78 2.53 12.28
N ILE A 102 2.99 2.08 11.28
CA ILE A 102 3.21 2.44 9.88
C ILE A 102 3.06 3.95 9.69
N ALA A 103 2.02 4.58 10.24
CA ALA A 103 1.81 6.02 10.14
C ALA A 103 2.97 6.82 10.74
N ALA A 104 3.44 6.43 11.93
CA ALA A 104 4.58 7.07 12.58
C ALA A 104 5.86 6.93 11.75
N ARG A 105 6.08 5.78 11.11
CA ARG A 105 7.27 5.57 10.28
C ARG A 105 7.23 6.39 9.00
N ILE A 106 6.10 6.42 8.31
CA ILE A 106 5.86 7.25 7.12
C ILE A 106 6.14 8.73 7.44
N ASP A 107 5.58 9.21 8.55
CA ASP A 107 5.77 10.59 9.01
C ASP A 107 7.25 10.88 9.35
N SER A 108 7.91 10.00 10.11
CA SER A 108 9.32 10.16 10.48
C SER A 108 10.28 10.18 9.29
N LEU A 109 9.90 9.54 8.18
CA LEU A 109 10.65 9.50 6.94
C LEU A 109 10.21 10.57 5.94
N ALA A 110 9.28 11.44 6.34
CA ALA A 110 8.70 12.50 5.51
C ALA A 110 8.12 12.00 4.17
N LEU A 111 7.63 10.75 4.17
CA LEU A 111 7.05 10.07 3.01
C LEU A 111 5.57 10.46 2.80
N PRO A 112 5.03 10.25 1.58
CA PRO A 112 3.59 10.38 1.32
C PRO A 112 2.74 9.51 2.24
N GLY A 113 1.69 10.08 2.83
CA GLY A 113 0.77 9.38 3.74
C GLY A 113 0.10 8.17 3.07
N GLU A 114 -0.16 8.29 1.78
CA GLU A 114 -0.82 7.29 0.94
C GLU A 114 -0.12 5.94 0.92
N LEU A 115 1.19 5.90 1.19
CA LEU A 115 1.94 4.64 1.27
C LEU A 115 1.40 3.71 2.38
N PHE A 116 0.64 4.25 3.33
CA PHE A 116 -0.10 3.46 4.32
C PHE A 116 -1.01 2.41 3.67
N PHE A 117 -1.55 2.67 2.48
CA PHE A 117 -2.50 1.77 1.82
C PHE A 117 -1.85 0.65 0.99
N VAL A 118 -0.52 0.64 0.83
CA VAL A 118 0.18 -0.40 0.06
C VAL A 118 -0.10 -1.82 0.59
N PRO A 119 -0.02 -2.11 1.91
CA PRO A 119 -0.37 -3.44 2.41
C PRO A 119 -1.83 -3.86 2.14
N ALA A 120 -2.72 -2.89 1.89
CA ALA A 120 -4.12 -3.17 1.59
C ALA A 120 -4.28 -3.85 0.24
N VAL A 121 -3.53 -3.39 -0.77
CA VAL A 121 -3.55 -3.94 -2.13
C VAL A 121 -2.69 -5.21 -2.24
N GLU A 122 -1.60 -5.30 -1.46
CA GLU A 122 -0.67 -6.44 -1.49
C GLU A 122 -1.21 -7.68 -0.79
N SER A 123 -1.58 -7.56 0.49
CA SER A 123 -1.91 -8.71 1.35
C SER A 123 -3.27 -8.59 2.04
N THR A 124 -3.95 -7.46 1.87
CA THR A 124 -5.10 -7.09 2.70
C THR A 124 -4.71 -7.05 4.19
N PHE A 125 -3.57 -6.42 4.50
CA PHE A 125 -2.95 -6.37 5.84
C PHE A 125 -2.81 -7.75 6.51
N TYR A 126 -2.51 -8.80 5.76
CA TYR A 126 -2.31 -10.14 6.31
C TYR A 126 -0.83 -10.50 6.37
N ASN A 127 -0.26 -10.51 7.59
CA ASN A 127 1.17 -10.77 7.77
C ASN A 127 1.58 -12.20 7.40
N ARG A 128 0.68 -13.18 7.49
CA ARG A 128 0.95 -14.56 7.08
C ARG A 128 0.60 -14.84 5.61
N ALA A 129 0.41 -13.80 4.79
CA ALA A 129 0.12 -13.95 3.38
C ALA A 129 1.30 -14.60 2.66
N VAL A 130 1.03 -15.62 1.85
CA VAL A 130 2.00 -16.26 0.96
C VAL A 130 1.38 -16.38 -0.42
N SER A 131 2.00 -15.78 -1.42
CA SER A 131 1.55 -15.88 -2.81
C SER A 131 1.99 -17.23 -3.41
N ARG A 132 1.34 -17.62 -4.51
CA ARG A 132 1.75 -18.81 -5.29
C ARG A 132 3.17 -18.69 -5.84
N SER A 133 3.69 -17.47 -5.97
CA SER A 133 5.02 -17.19 -6.48
C SER A 133 6.07 -17.03 -5.37
N GLY A 134 5.69 -17.15 -4.10
CA GLY A 134 6.63 -17.08 -2.97
C GLY A 134 6.80 -15.70 -2.34
N ALA A 135 5.92 -14.74 -2.68
CA ALA A 135 5.87 -13.44 -2.00
C ALA A 135 5.25 -13.61 -0.61
N VAL A 136 5.88 -13.06 0.43
CA VAL A 136 5.48 -13.28 1.83
C VAL A 136 5.20 -11.97 2.54
N GLY A 137 4.25 -11.98 3.46
CA GLY A 137 4.11 -10.90 4.42
C GLY A 137 3.06 -9.86 4.09
N LEU A 138 3.01 -8.85 4.95
CA LEU A 138 2.18 -7.64 4.76
C LEU A 138 2.46 -6.96 3.42
N TRP A 139 3.74 -6.90 3.05
CA TRP A 139 4.27 -6.18 1.89
C TRP A 139 4.54 -7.09 0.69
N GLN A 140 4.26 -8.40 0.80
CA GLN A 140 4.50 -9.38 -0.26
C GLN A 140 5.95 -9.35 -0.80
N PHE A 141 6.95 -9.35 0.10
CA PHE A 141 8.35 -9.40 -0.30
C PHE A 141 8.71 -10.76 -0.90
N MET A 142 9.38 -10.73 -2.06
CA MET A 142 10.04 -11.90 -2.62
C MET A 142 11.36 -12.17 -1.89
N GLN A 143 11.75 -13.43 -1.79
CA GLN A 143 12.97 -13.82 -1.08
C GLN A 143 14.22 -13.18 -1.70
N ASN A 144 14.30 -13.11 -3.03
CA ASN A 144 15.42 -12.46 -3.73
C ASN A 144 15.51 -10.95 -3.41
N THR A 145 14.38 -10.24 -3.35
CA THR A 145 14.36 -8.80 -3.04
C THR A 145 14.65 -8.52 -1.57
N SER A 146 14.38 -9.49 -0.68
CA SER A 146 14.53 -9.32 0.77
C SER A 146 15.97 -9.06 1.21
N VAL A 147 16.94 -9.55 0.43
CA VAL A 147 18.38 -9.30 0.64
C VAL A 147 18.70 -7.81 0.50
N HIS A 148 18.06 -7.09 -0.42
CA HIS A 148 18.26 -5.64 -0.59
C HIS A 148 17.70 -4.80 0.56
N PHE A 149 16.77 -5.37 1.33
CA PHE A 149 16.18 -4.74 2.51
C PHE A 149 16.79 -5.23 3.82
N ASN A 150 17.87 -6.03 3.74
CA ASN A 150 18.58 -6.58 4.89
C ASN A 150 17.65 -7.38 5.83
N LEU A 151 16.66 -8.07 5.26
CA LEU A 151 15.75 -8.94 6.00
C LEU A 151 16.40 -10.31 6.23
N LEU A 152 16.33 -10.80 7.46
CA LEU A 152 16.78 -12.13 7.84
C LEU A 152 15.77 -13.20 7.40
N ILE A 153 16.25 -14.17 6.62
CA ILE A 153 15.50 -15.34 6.21
C ILE A 153 16.38 -16.56 6.41
N ASP A 154 16.01 -17.41 7.37
CA ASP A 154 16.62 -18.70 7.63
C ASP A 154 15.53 -19.75 7.94
N ASN A 155 15.94 -20.94 8.41
CA ASN A 155 15.01 -22.04 8.69
C ASN A 155 14.10 -21.79 9.89
N TRP A 156 14.40 -20.79 10.72
CA TRP A 156 13.72 -20.46 11.97
C TRP A 156 12.99 -19.12 11.88
N ILE A 157 13.56 -18.15 11.16
CA ILE A 157 13.11 -16.76 11.07
C ILE A 157 12.87 -16.40 9.61
N ASP A 158 11.73 -15.75 9.35
CA ASP A 158 11.44 -15.10 8.07
C ASP A 158 10.86 -13.73 8.38
N GLU A 159 11.71 -12.69 8.37
CA GLU A 159 11.34 -11.31 8.75
C GLU A 159 10.35 -10.64 7.79
N ARG A 160 9.94 -11.33 6.73
CA ARG A 160 8.85 -10.86 5.88
C ARG A 160 7.49 -10.92 6.59
N ARG A 161 7.32 -11.69 7.68
CA ARG A 161 6.00 -11.96 8.32
C ARG A 161 5.94 -11.80 9.83
#